data_AF-G9KJD1-F1
#
_entry.id   AF-G9KJD1-F1
#
_cell.length_a   1.000
_cell.length_b   1.000
_cell.length_c   1.000
_cell.angle_alpha   90.00
_cell.angle_beta   90.00
_cell.angle_gamma   90.00
#
_symmetry.space_group_name_H-M   'P 1'
#
loop_
_entity.id
_entity.type
_entity.pdbx_description
1 polymer ?
#
loop_
_entity_poly.entity_id
_entity_poly.type
_entity_poly.pdbx_seq_one_letter_code
_entity_poly.pdbx_strand_id
1 'polypeptide(L)' 'NGIITEYSIKYTSVDGEDDKPHEILGIPSDTTKYLLEQLEKWTEYRITVTAHTDVGPGPESFSVLIRTDE' A
#
# COMPACT_ATOMS: atom_id res chain seq x y z
N ASN A 1 4.62 -20.98 -6.84
CA ASN A 1 4.36 -19.55 -7.11
C ASN A 1 3.34 -19.47 -8.21
N GLY A 2 2.14 -18.95 -7.90
CA GLY A 2 1.10 -18.69 -8.90
C GLY A 2 1.43 -17.46 -9.75
N ILE A 3 0.67 -17.24 -10.81
CA ILE A 3 0.80 -16.06 -11.67
C ILE A 3 0.27 -14.85 -10.90
N ILE A 4 1.03 -13.76 -10.82
CA ILE A 4 0.55 -12.52 -10.19
C ILE A 4 -0.53 -11.90 -11.08
N THR A 5 -1.72 -11.72 -10.51
CA THR A 5 -2.90 -11.17 -11.20
C THR A 5 -3.10 -9.69 -10.87
N GLU A 6 -2.78 -9.27 -9.65
CA GLU A 6 -2.90 -7.89 -9.19
C GLU A 6 -2.05 -7.63 -7.94
N TYR A 7 -1.98 -6.36 -7.54
CA TYR A 7 -1.42 -5.91 -6.27
C TYR A 7 -2.48 -5.19 -5.44
N SER A 8 -2.29 -5.19 -4.13
CA SER A 8 -2.93 -4.22 -3.22
C SER A 8 -1.89 -3.43 -2.44
N ILE A 9 -2.21 -2.17 -2.13
CA ILE A 9 -1.39 -1.30 -1.29
C ILE A 9 -2.19 -0.99 -0.02
N LYS A 10 -1.59 -1.23 1.13
CA LYS A 10 -2.14 -0.82 2.42
C LYS A 10 -1.29 0.29 3.01
N TYR A 11 -1.93 1.33 3.52
CA TYR A 11 -1.25 2.44 4.19
C TYR A 11 -2.01 2.88 5.43
N THR A 12 -1.29 3.34 6.45
CA THR A 12 -1.87 3.77 7.73
C THR A 12 -1.02 4.91 8.28
N SER A 13 -1.65 5.98 8.76
CA SER A 13 -0.90 7.04 9.45
C SER A 13 -0.35 6.49 10.77
N VAL A 14 0.85 6.90 11.13
CA VAL A 14 1.51 6.52 12.39
C VAL A 14 1.29 7.58 13.47
N ASP A 15 1.27 8.84 13.05
CA ASP A 15 1.14 10.03 13.90
C ASP A 15 0.06 11.02 13.40
N GLY A 16 -0.76 10.60 12.43
CA GLY A 16 -1.82 11.41 11.83
C GLY A 16 -3.16 11.34 12.58
N GLU A 17 -4.13 12.13 12.11
CA GLU A 17 -5.49 12.12 12.66
C GLU A 17 -6.26 10.86 12.25
N ASP A 18 -6.06 10.40 11.01
CA ASP A 18 -6.64 9.15 10.52
C ASP A 18 -5.70 7.95 10.72
N ASP A 19 -5.80 7.31 11.88
CA ASP A 19 -5.03 6.13 12.26
C ASP A 19 -5.58 4.81 11.66
N LYS A 20 -6.59 4.88 10.80
CA LYS A 20 -7.20 3.69 10.21
C LYS A 20 -6.40 3.18 9.02
N PRO A 21 -6.33 1.85 8.85
CA PRO A 21 -5.73 1.28 7.66
C PRO A 21 -6.60 1.55 6.44
N HIS A 22 -5.98 2.13 5.43
CA HIS A 22 -6.52 2.31 4.09
C HIS A 22 -5.96 1.25 3.17
N GLU A 23 -6.77 0.79 2.22
CA GLU A 23 -6.36 -0.23 1.25
C GLU A 23 -6.84 0.13 -0.16
N ILE A 24 -5.93 0.02 -1.11
CA ILE A 24 -6.19 0.09 -2.54
C ILE A 24 -6.09 -1.33 -3.09
N LEU A 25 -7.15 -1.80 -3.73
CA LEU A 25 -7.24 -3.13 -4.33
C LEU A 25 -7.19 -3.05 -5.87
N GLY A 26 -6.94 -4.19 -6.52
CA GLY A 26 -7.09 -4.31 -7.98
C GLY A 26 -6.06 -3.55 -8.82
N ILE A 27 -4.86 -3.31 -8.27
CA ILE A 27 -3.79 -2.67 -9.03
C ILE A 27 -3.26 -3.67 -10.06
N PRO A 28 -3.22 -3.36 -11.37
CA PRO A 28 -2.79 -4.31 -12.39
C PRO A 28 -1.39 -4.88 -12.14
N SER A 29 -1.17 -6.16 -12.47
CA SER A 29 0.11 -6.85 -12.20
C SER A 29 1.30 -6.34 -13.01
N ASP A 30 1.07 -5.55 -14.07
CA ASP A 30 2.11 -4.86 -14.85
C ASP A 30 2.42 -3.45 -14.31
N THR A 31 1.68 -2.98 -13.30
CA THR A 31 1.91 -1.68 -12.67
C THR A 31 3.14 -1.74 -11.76
N THR A 32 4.13 -0.91 -12.07
CA THR A 32 5.39 -0.83 -11.30
C THR A 32 5.47 0.41 -10.40
N LYS A 33 4.51 1.33 -10.52
CA LYS A 33 4.43 2.58 -9.76
C LYS A 33 2.97 2.94 -9.48
N TYR A 34 2.70 3.45 -8.29
CA TYR A 34 1.39 3.92 -7.88
C TYR A 34 1.54 5.25 -7.12
N LEU A 35 0.65 6.20 -7.36
CA LEU A 35 0.61 7.47 -6.66
C LEU A 35 -0.46 7.43 -5.57
N LEU A 36 -0.06 7.53 -4.30
CA LEU A 36 -0.98 7.75 -3.19
C LEU A 36 -1.25 9.25 -3.08
N GLU A 37 -2.52 9.65 -3.13
CA GLU A 37 -2.96 11.05 -3.09
C GLU A 37 -3.78 11.32 -1.83
N GLN A 38 -4.05 12.61 -1.55
CA GLN A 38 -4.89 13.06 -0.43
C GLN A 38 -4.40 12.61 0.95
N LEU A 39 -3.08 12.43 1.11
CA LEU A 39 -2.45 12.15 2.39
C LEU A 39 -2.40 13.42 3.25
N GLU A 40 -2.44 13.25 4.56
CA GLU A 40 -2.19 14.34 5.51
C GLU A 40 -0.76 14.86 5.34
N LYS A 41 -0.58 16.17 5.52
CA LYS A 41 0.73 16.82 5.46
C LYS A 41 1.51 16.56 6.74
N TRP A 42 2.84 16.48 6.64
CA TRP A 42 3.72 16.29 7.79
C TRP A 42 3.47 15.01 8.61
N THR A 43 2.82 14.02 8.01
CA THR A 43 2.37 12.79 8.66
C THR A 43 3.22 11.62 8.18
N GLU A 44 3.70 10.79 9.12
CA GLU A 44 4.38 9.55 8.81
C GLU A 44 3.36 8.44 8.49
N TYR A 45 3.58 7.73 7.38
CA TYR A 45 2.78 6.61 6.94
C TYR A 45 3.59 5.32 6.92
N ARG A 46 2.96 4.24 7.39
CA ARG A 46 3.40 2.86 7.16
C ARG A 46 2.72 2.32 5.91
N ILE A 47 3.51 1.85 4.95
CA ILE A 47 3.01 1.36 3.65
C ILE A 47 3.50 -0.09 3.43
N THR A 48 2.60 -0.96 2.99
CA THR A 48 2.88 -2.34 2.56
C THR A 48 2.22 -2.64 1.21
N VAL A 49 2.78 -3.59 0.46
CA VAL A 49 2.24 -4.09 -0.81
C VAL A 49 2.02 -5.60 -0.72
N THR A 50 0.88 -6.08 -1.20
CA THR A 50 0.58 -7.51 -1.31
C THR A 50 0.42 -7.88 -2.78
N ALA A 51 1.11 -8.94 -3.21
CA ALA A 51 0.87 -9.54 -4.52
C ALA A 51 -0.26 -10.56 -4.41
N HIS A 52 -1.25 -10.48 -5.30
CA HIS A 52 -2.30 -11.47 -5.42
C HIS A 52 -2.01 -12.37 -6.61
N THR A 53 -2.21 -13.66 -6.40
CA THR A 53 -2.05 -14.69 -7.42
C THR A 53 -3.39 -15.33 -7.75
N ASP A 54 -3.44 -16.12 -8.82
CA ASP A 54 -4.60 -16.95 -9.15
C ASP A 54 -5.02 -17.93 -8.04
N VAL A 55 -4.12 -18.23 -7.10
CA VAL A 55 -4.38 -19.06 -5.91
C VAL A 55 -4.86 -18.22 -4.71
N GLY A 56 -4.60 -16.92 -4.68
CA GLY A 56 -4.95 -16.01 -3.57
C GLY A 56 -3.84 -15.00 -3.21
N PRO A 57 -4.02 -14.24 -2.11
CA PRO A 57 -3.06 -13.25 -1.65
C PRO A 57 -1.76 -13.88 -1.14
N GLY A 58 -0.63 -13.29 -1.50
CA GLY A 58 0.68 -13.58 -0.94
C GLY A 58 0.92 -12.87 0.39
N PRO A 59 2.14 -13.00 0.97
CA PRO A 59 2.52 -12.21 2.13
C PRO A 59 2.66 -10.72 1.78
N GLU A 60 2.42 -9.86 2.78
CA GLU A 60 2.76 -8.43 2.67
C GLU A 60 4.28 -8.25 2.50
N SER A 61 4.66 -7.22 1.76
CA SER A 61 6.04 -6.74 1.70
C SER A 61 6.55 -6.30 3.07
N PHE A 62 7.86 -6.08 3.18
CA PHE A 62 8.38 -5.26 4.27
C PHE A 62 7.73 -3.88 4.25
N SER A 63 7.45 -3.34 5.43
CA SER A 63 6.89 -2.01 5.55
C SER A 63 7.91 -0.94 5.20
N VAL A 64 7.45 0.08 4.48
CA VAL A 64 8.16 1.35 4.31
C VAL A 64 7.53 2.38 5.23
N LEU A 65 8.35 3.14 5.95
CA LEU A 65 7.93 4.31 6.71
C LEU A 65 8.38 5.56 5.96
N ILE A 66 7.46 6.46 5.68
CA ILE A 66 7.74 7.70 4.96
C ILE A 66 6.86 8.83 5.49
N ARG A 67 7.45 10.01 5.65
CA ARG A 67 6.75 11.22 6.06
C ARG A 67 6.41 12.07 4.83
N THR A 68 5.17 12.52 4.78
CA THR A 68 4.71 13.50 3.78
C THR A 68 5.25 14.90 4.08
N ASP A 69 5.37 15.71 3.04
CA ASP A 69 5.78 17.11 3.15
C ASP A 69 4.55 18.03 3.26
N GLU A 70 4.78 19.35 3.32
CA GLU A 70 3.71 20.37 3.26
C GLU A 70 2.95 20.43 1.93
#